data_AF-T1GCN0-F1
#
_entry.id   AF-T1GCN0-F1
#
_cell.length_a   1.000
_cell.length_b   1.000
_cell.length_c   1.000
_cell.angle_alpha   90.00
_cell.angle_beta   90.00
_cell.angle_gamma   90.00
#
_symmetry.space_group_name_H-M   'P 1'
#
loop_
_entity.id
_entity.type
_entity.pdbx_description
1 polymer ?
#
loop_
_entity_poly.entity_id
_entity_poly.type
_entity_poly.pdbx_seq_one_letter_code
_entity_poly.pdbx_strand_id
1 'polypeptide(L)'
;MNSNFMSMAFCFAGLVAVLAAIVGCWASCSDTYCLLSLYFITVVLLLLVESAACLAIILWPQCLGLNLDEMKLVKALQSNYGVPEREQFTVAMDLAQVKFSCCGISNESDYDKSLWKKNEYRYSDLNVPLSCCKLENFSDKKAHLDPQPVNNTLCQSSIEEDFENFRHDQSCLHQLDIWYREQ
;
A
#
# COMPACT_ATOMS: atom_id res chain seq x y z
N MET A 1 12.83 5.95 5.74
CA MET A 1 13.04 4.80 6.65
C MET A 1 13.48 3.62 5.81
N ASN A 2 14.63 3.00 6.13
CA ASN A 2 15.18 1.91 5.33
C ASN A 2 14.37 0.63 5.51
N SER A 3 14.07 -0.07 4.42
CA SER A 3 13.35 -1.36 4.43
C SER A 3 13.97 -2.38 5.40
N ASN A 4 15.30 -2.40 5.52
CA ASN A 4 16.03 -3.26 6.46
C ASN A 4 15.67 -3.01 7.93
N PHE A 5 15.37 -1.76 8.31
CA PHE A 5 15.01 -1.42 9.69
C PHE A 5 13.62 -1.94 10.05
N MET A 6 12.66 -1.85 9.11
CA MET A 6 11.31 -2.41 9.29
C MET A 6 11.35 -3.93 9.43
N SER A 7 12.14 -4.62 8.60
CA SER A 7 12.32 -6.08 8.72
C SER A 7 12.94 -6.48 10.06
N MET A 8 13.99 -5.78 10.49
CA MET A 8 14.66 -6.05 11.77
C MET A 8 13.73 -5.80 12.97
N ALA A 9 12.89 -4.76 12.91
CA ALA A 9 11.90 -4.47 13.94
C ALA A 9 10.85 -5.58 14.08
N PHE A 10 10.32 -6.11 12.96
CA PHE A 10 9.38 -7.24 13.00
C PHE A 10 10.01 -8.52 13.56
N CYS A 11 11.24 -8.84 13.18
CA CYS A 11 11.97 -9.99 13.74
C CYS A 11 12.16 -9.85 15.25
N PHE A 12 12.52 -8.65 15.73
CA PHE A 12 12.70 -8.40 17.16
C PHE A 12 11.38 -8.51 17.94
N ALA A 13 10.31 -7.90 17.43
CA ALA A 13 8.97 -8.01 18.04
C ALA A 13 8.50 -9.47 18.10
N GLY A 14 8.71 -10.24 17.03
CA GLY A 14 8.38 -11.67 17.00
C GLY A 14 9.17 -12.49 18.02
N LEU A 15 10.46 -12.23 18.18
CA LEU A 15 11.29 -12.91 19.19
C LEU A 15 10.81 -12.61 20.61
N VAL A 16 10.49 -11.33 20.91
CA VAL A 16 9.97 -10.93 22.22
C VAL A 16 8.63 -11.61 22.52
N ALA A 17 7.75 -11.73 21.52
CA ALA A 17 6.47 -12.42 21.68
C ALA A 17 6.65 -13.92 22.01
N VAL A 18 7.60 -14.61 21.36
CA VAL A 18 7.91 -16.02 21.65
C VAL A 18 8.48 -16.18 23.06
N LEU A 19 9.40 -15.30 23.48
CA LEU A 19 9.96 -15.33 24.83
C LEU A 19 8.88 -15.07 25.90
N ALA A 20 7.99 -14.10 25.67
CA ALA A 20 6.86 -13.84 26.53
C ALA A 20 5.94 -15.06 26.65
N ALA A 21 5.68 -15.77 25.55
CA ALA A 21 4.87 -16.99 25.56
C ALA A 21 5.53 -18.15 26.34
N ILE A 22 6.85 -18.34 26.21
CA ILE A 22 7.60 -19.36 26.97
C ILE A 22 7.55 -19.05 28.47
N VAL A 23 7.78 -17.78 28.84
CA VAL A 23 7.70 -17.33 30.23
C VAL A 23 6.28 -17.48 30.78
N GLY A 24 5.25 -17.17 29.99
CA GLY A 24 3.86 -17.39 30.36
C GLY A 24 3.53 -18.86 30.60
N CYS A 25 4.05 -19.76 29.75
CA CYS A 25 3.89 -21.20 29.92
C CYS A 25 4.57 -21.69 31.21
N TRP A 26 5.80 -21.24 31.49
CA TRP A 26 6.50 -21.55 32.74
C TRP A 26 5.81 -20.97 33.97
N ALA A 27 5.30 -19.74 33.90
CA ALA A 27 4.56 -19.11 34.99
C ALA A 27 3.25 -19.85 35.29
N SER A 28 2.58 -20.39 34.26
CA SER A 28 1.37 -21.20 34.42
C SER A 28 1.64 -22.59 35.01
N CYS A 29 2.83 -23.17 34.77
CA CYS A 29 3.23 -24.45 35.35
C CYS A 29 3.87 -24.32 36.74
N SER A 30 4.14 -23.09 37.19
CA SER A 30 4.72 -22.84 38.50
C SER A 30 3.63 -22.72 39.56
N ASP A 31 3.74 -23.46 40.66
CA ASP A 31 2.78 -23.39 41.79
C ASP A 31 2.86 -22.07 42.60
N THR A 32 3.70 -21.12 42.17
CA THR A 32 3.89 -19.84 42.85
C THR A 32 2.99 -18.76 42.26
N TYR A 33 1.87 -18.48 42.92
CA TYR A 33 0.91 -17.43 42.57
C TYR A 33 1.54 -16.04 42.32
N CYS A 34 2.69 -15.76 42.95
CA CYS A 34 3.42 -14.51 42.76
C CYS A 34 3.96 -14.34 41.32
N LEU A 35 4.54 -15.41 40.73
CA LEU A 35 5.08 -15.37 39.36
C LEU A 35 3.97 -15.23 38.32
N LEU A 36 2.85 -15.93 38.52
CA LEU A 36 1.68 -15.82 37.66
C LEU A 36 1.05 -14.42 37.71
N SER A 37 0.94 -13.83 38.91
CA SER A 37 0.41 -12.47 39.10
C SER A 37 1.29 -11.41 38.43
N LEU A 38 2.61 -11.49 38.60
CA LEU A 38 3.56 -10.59 37.93
C LEU A 38 3.49 -10.70 36.40
N TYR A 39 3.39 -11.91 35.85
CA TYR A 39 3.20 -12.11 34.42
C TYR A 39 1.90 -11.46 33.93
N PHE A 40 0.78 -11.69 34.63
CA PHE A 40 -0.51 -11.11 34.27
C PHE A 40 -0.48 -9.58 34.28
N ILE A 41 0.11 -8.95 35.30
CA ILE A 41 0.29 -7.49 35.38
C ILE A 41 1.12 -6.99 34.20
N THR A 42 2.19 -7.70 33.85
CA THR A 42 3.07 -7.33 32.73
C THR A 42 2.31 -7.36 31.40
N VAL A 43 1.48 -8.38 31.17
CA VAL A 43 0.64 -8.47 29.97
C VAL A 43 -0.40 -7.35 29.93
N VAL A 44 -1.07 -7.05 31.05
CA VAL A 44 -2.02 -5.94 31.13
C VAL A 44 -1.35 -4.61 30.80
N LEU A 45 -0.14 -4.36 31.32
CA LEU A 45 0.63 -3.15 30.99
C LEU A 45 0.98 -3.08 29.50
N LEU A 46 1.39 -4.18 28.88
CA LEU A 46 1.65 -4.23 27.44
C LEU A 46 0.40 -3.90 26.62
N LEU A 47 -0.76 -4.46 26.99
CA LEU A 47 -2.03 -4.16 26.32
C LEU A 47 -2.43 -2.68 26.48
N LEU A 48 -2.20 -2.09 27.66
CA LEU A 48 -2.45 -0.66 27.88
C LEU A 48 -1.52 0.22 27.02
N VAL A 49 -0.24 -0.14 26.90
CA VAL A 49 0.70 0.57 26.02
C VAL A 49 0.31 0.42 24.54
N GLU A 50 -0.04 -0.79 24.11
CA GLU A 50 -0.44 -1.06 22.72
C GLU A 50 -1.73 -0.30 22.36
N SER A 51 -2.74 -0.34 23.23
CA SER A 51 -3.98 0.40 23.03
C SER A 51 -3.77 1.92 23.01
N ALA A 52 -2.92 2.46 23.89
CA ALA A 52 -2.57 3.88 23.86
C ALA A 52 -1.82 4.26 22.56
N ALA A 53 -0.90 3.41 22.10
CA ALA A 53 -0.21 3.61 20.83
C ALA A 53 -1.18 3.57 19.64
N CYS A 54 -2.11 2.61 19.63
CA CYS A 54 -3.14 2.50 18.61
C CYS A 54 -4.04 3.75 18.57
N LEU A 55 -4.52 4.21 19.73
CA LEU A 55 -5.29 5.44 19.84
C LEU A 55 -4.49 6.66 19.36
N ALA A 56 -3.21 6.74 19.68
CA ALA A 56 -2.35 7.83 19.21
C ALA A 56 -2.18 7.82 17.68
N ILE A 57 -2.06 6.64 17.06
CA ILE A 57 -1.99 6.48 15.60
C ILE A 57 -3.28 6.95 14.93
N ILE A 58 -4.44 6.58 15.49
CA ILE A 58 -5.75 6.92 14.93
C ILE A 58 -6.06 8.41 15.11
N LEU A 59 -5.77 8.99 16.28
CA LEU A 59 -6.14 10.37 16.62
C LEU A 59 -5.14 11.41 16.09
N TRP A 60 -3.86 11.07 15.99
CA TRP A 60 -2.81 11.99 15.52
C TRP A 60 -1.92 11.41 14.41
N PRO A 61 -2.50 10.95 13.28
CA PRO A 61 -1.71 10.47 12.14
C PRO A 61 -0.79 11.57 11.58
N GLN A 62 -1.21 12.83 11.71
CA GLN A 62 -0.44 14.01 11.30
C GLN A 62 0.87 14.20 12.07
N CYS A 63 0.88 13.94 13.38
CA CYS A 63 2.08 14.09 14.21
C CYS A 63 3.08 12.95 13.97
N LEU A 64 2.60 11.80 13.53
CA LEU A 64 3.42 10.63 13.20
C LEU A 64 3.98 10.65 11.78
N GLY A 65 3.69 11.69 11.00
CA GLY A 65 4.10 11.78 9.61
C GLY A 65 3.39 10.77 8.70
N LEU A 66 2.27 10.19 9.16
CA LEU A 66 1.43 9.26 8.42
C LEU A 66 0.41 9.98 7.53
N ASN A 67 0.45 11.31 7.47
CA ASN A 67 -0.32 12.07 6.48
C ASN A 67 0.08 11.60 5.09
N LEU A 68 -0.90 11.04 4.37
CA LEU A 68 -0.85 10.79 2.93
C LEU A 68 -0.86 12.15 2.22
N ASP A 69 0.30 12.82 2.23
CA ASP A 69 0.51 14.04 1.48
C ASP A 69 0.54 13.65 0.00
N GLU A 70 -0.51 14.03 -0.72
CA GLU A 70 -0.73 13.72 -2.13
C GLU A 70 0.52 14.02 -2.96
N MET A 71 1.18 15.16 -2.73
CA MET A 71 2.41 15.53 -3.44
C MET A 71 3.57 14.54 -3.19
N LYS A 72 3.69 14.02 -1.97
CA LYS A 72 4.71 13.01 -1.65
C LYS A 72 4.39 11.69 -2.33
N LEU A 73 3.12 11.30 -2.39
CA LEU A 73 2.68 10.09 -3.09
C LEU A 73 2.91 10.21 -4.60
N VAL A 74 2.56 11.33 -5.21
CA VAL A 74 2.83 11.60 -6.64
C VAL A 74 4.35 11.52 -6.91
N LYS A 75 5.17 12.12 -6.05
CA LYS A 75 6.63 12.03 -6.18
C LYS A 75 7.15 10.59 -5.99
N ALA A 76 6.53 9.82 -5.10
CA ALA A 76 6.84 8.42 -4.92
C ALA A 76 6.45 7.59 -6.16
N LEU A 77 5.27 7.83 -6.74
CA LEU A 77 4.85 7.22 -8.00
C LEU A 77 5.88 7.52 -9.10
N GLN A 78 6.22 8.80 -9.29
CA GLN A 78 7.15 9.24 -10.34
C GLN A 78 8.56 8.65 -10.21
N SER A 79 9.02 8.35 -8.99
CA SER A 79 10.37 7.84 -8.73
C SER A 79 10.48 6.33 -8.60
N ASN A 80 9.38 5.62 -8.34
CA ASN A 80 9.41 4.19 -8.03
C ASN A 80 8.61 3.32 -9.02
N TYR A 81 7.64 3.89 -9.73
CA TYR A 81 6.85 3.14 -10.72
C TYR A 81 7.71 2.76 -11.92
N GLY A 82 7.66 1.49 -12.34
CA GLY A 82 8.38 0.97 -13.51
C GLY A 82 9.91 0.98 -13.40
N VAL A 83 10.47 1.16 -12.20
CA VAL A 83 11.91 1.19 -11.94
C VAL A 83 12.42 -0.21 -11.56
N PRO A 84 13.54 -0.69 -12.14
CA PRO A 84 14.17 -1.94 -11.72
C PRO A 84 14.44 -1.94 -10.20
N GLU A 85 14.33 -3.09 -9.54
CA GLU A 85 14.40 -3.24 -8.07
C GLU A 85 13.19 -2.73 -7.27
N ARG A 86 12.21 -2.07 -7.91
CA ARG A 86 10.97 -1.59 -7.26
C ARG A 86 9.69 -2.14 -7.89
N GLU A 87 9.77 -3.35 -8.42
CA GLU A 87 8.64 -4.03 -9.06
C GLU A 87 7.43 -4.19 -8.12
N GLN A 88 7.68 -4.42 -6.82
CA GLN A 88 6.63 -4.54 -5.81
C GLN A 88 5.76 -3.27 -5.72
N PHE A 89 6.36 -2.09 -5.90
CA PHE A 89 5.62 -0.84 -5.91
C PHE A 89 4.74 -0.72 -7.16
N THR A 90 5.27 -1.14 -8.31
CA THR A 90 4.55 -1.15 -9.60
C THR A 90 3.34 -2.07 -9.51
N VAL A 91 3.53 -3.32 -9.04
CA VAL A 91 2.44 -4.30 -8.86
C VAL A 91 1.38 -3.80 -7.87
N ALA A 92 1.78 -3.18 -6.76
CA ALA A 92 0.83 -2.63 -5.79
C ALA A 92 0.00 -1.48 -6.40
N MET A 93 0.62 -0.62 -7.19
CA MET A 93 -0.07 0.47 -7.89
C MET A 93 -1.03 -0.09 -8.96
N ASP A 94 -0.57 -1.02 -9.79
CA ASP A 94 -1.40 -1.65 -10.83
C ASP A 94 -2.61 -2.39 -10.21
N LEU A 95 -2.40 -3.03 -9.06
CA LEU A 95 -3.47 -3.65 -8.30
C LEU A 95 -4.49 -2.63 -7.80
N ALA A 96 -4.02 -1.49 -7.27
CA ALA A 96 -4.92 -0.43 -6.81
C ALA A 96 -5.74 0.15 -7.97
N GLN A 97 -5.11 0.39 -9.12
CA GLN A 97 -5.76 0.93 -10.31
C GLN A 97 -6.86 0.02 -10.83
N VAL A 98 -6.57 -1.28 -10.95
CA VAL A 98 -7.58 -2.27 -11.36
C VAL A 98 -8.65 -2.40 -10.29
N LYS A 99 -8.28 -2.55 -9.00
CA LYS A 99 -9.25 -2.80 -7.94
C LYS A 99 -10.24 -1.65 -7.71
N PHE A 100 -9.75 -0.42 -7.80
CA PHE A 100 -10.54 0.78 -7.55
C PHE A 100 -10.99 1.49 -8.84
N SER A 101 -10.68 0.95 -10.02
CA SER A 101 -11.07 1.53 -11.31
C SER A 101 -10.66 3.00 -11.43
N CYS A 102 -9.40 3.27 -11.12
CA CYS A 102 -8.81 4.61 -10.99
C CYS A 102 -7.46 4.69 -11.73
N CYS A 103 -6.93 5.89 -11.95
CA CYS A 103 -5.63 6.07 -12.61
C CYS A 103 -4.78 7.16 -11.94
N GLY A 104 -3.53 6.82 -11.59
CA GLY A 104 -2.63 7.73 -10.90
C GLY A 104 -2.97 7.92 -9.42
N ILE A 105 -2.17 8.72 -8.71
CA ILE A 105 -2.47 9.06 -7.31
C ILE A 105 -3.59 10.08 -7.29
N SER A 106 -3.40 11.18 -8.01
CA SER A 106 -4.34 12.26 -8.21
C SER A 106 -5.03 12.13 -9.56
N ASN A 107 -4.24 11.98 -10.62
CA ASN A 107 -4.74 11.91 -11.99
C ASN A 107 -3.75 11.17 -12.92
N GLU A 108 -4.15 10.89 -14.16
CA GLU A 108 -3.29 10.21 -15.13
C GLU A 108 -1.99 10.98 -15.46
N SER A 109 -2.03 12.31 -15.36
CA SER A 109 -0.86 13.18 -15.61
C SER A 109 0.26 13.01 -14.58
N ASP A 110 0.02 12.29 -13.50
CA ASP A 110 1.06 11.92 -12.54
C ASP A 110 2.18 11.10 -13.20
N TYR A 111 1.85 10.34 -14.26
CA TYR A 111 2.79 9.52 -15.02
C TYR A 111 3.66 10.32 -15.98
N ASP A 112 3.25 11.52 -16.42
CA ASP A 112 3.96 12.33 -17.42
C ASP A 112 5.40 12.67 -16.99
N LYS A 113 5.59 12.90 -15.68
CA LYS A 113 6.90 13.24 -15.10
C LYS A 113 7.64 12.05 -14.50
N SER A 114 7.06 10.84 -14.60
CA SER A 114 7.63 9.63 -14.02
C SER A 114 8.91 9.17 -14.74
N LEU A 115 9.80 8.50 -14.01
CA LEU A 115 10.97 7.84 -14.59
C LEU A 115 10.57 6.73 -15.57
N TRP A 116 9.42 6.09 -15.34
CA TRP A 116 8.85 5.09 -16.23
C TRP A 116 8.58 5.65 -17.63
N LYS A 117 7.90 6.81 -17.73
CA LYS A 117 7.61 7.48 -19.01
C LYS A 117 8.88 8.01 -19.69
N LYS A 118 9.86 8.45 -18.90
CA LYS A 118 11.16 8.93 -19.41
C LYS A 118 12.08 7.83 -19.91
N ASN A 119 11.85 6.58 -19.52
CA ASN A 119 12.57 5.43 -20.06
C ASN A 119 12.04 5.10 -21.47
N GLU A 120 12.47 5.89 -22.46
CA GLU A 120 12.07 5.80 -23.87
C GLU A 120 12.22 4.39 -24.46
N TYR A 121 13.15 3.58 -23.96
CA TYR A 121 13.45 2.27 -24.53
C TYR A 121 12.38 1.19 -24.33
N ARG A 122 11.43 1.37 -23.39
CA ARG A 122 10.48 0.32 -23.00
C ARG A 122 9.01 0.74 -23.07
N TYR A 123 8.70 2.03 -22.96
CA TYR A 123 7.31 2.50 -22.79
C TYR A 123 7.00 3.82 -23.53
N SER A 124 7.78 4.17 -24.56
CA SER A 124 7.61 5.42 -25.31
C SER A 124 6.18 5.63 -25.86
N ASP A 125 5.50 4.55 -26.24
CA ASP A 125 4.19 4.58 -26.91
C ASP A 125 3.00 4.53 -25.94
N LEU A 126 3.23 4.41 -24.63
CA LEU A 126 2.16 4.34 -23.62
C LEU A 126 2.05 5.66 -22.88
N ASN A 127 0.90 6.33 -22.97
CA ASN A 127 0.58 7.52 -22.19
C ASN A 127 0.30 7.19 -20.72
N VAL A 128 -0.34 6.05 -20.47
CA VAL A 128 -0.64 5.57 -19.12
C VAL A 128 -0.32 4.07 -19.02
N PRO A 129 -0.09 3.54 -17.81
CA PRO A 129 -0.06 2.11 -17.60
C PRO A 129 -1.31 1.40 -18.11
N LEU A 130 -1.17 0.16 -18.59
CA LEU A 130 -2.30 -0.65 -19.05
C LEU A 130 -3.32 -0.94 -17.93
N SER A 131 -2.88 -0.91 -16.67
CA SER A 131 -3.73 -1.01 -15.47
C SER A 131 -4.70 0.16 -15.31
N CYS A 132 -4.46 1.32 -15.95
CA CYS A 132 -5.42 2.43 -16.04
C CYS A 132 -6.51 2.22 -17.10
N CYS A 133 -6.31 1.27 -18.02
CA CYS A 133 -7.29 1.00 -19.07
C CYS A 133 -8.44 0.17 -18.52
N LYS A 134 -9.62 0.33 -19.10
CA LYS A 134 -10.73 -0.60 -18.86
C LYS A 134 -10.37 -1.96 -19.46
N LEU A 135 -10.41 -2.99 -18.62
CA LEU A 135 -9.93 -4.33 -18.96
C LEU A 135 -11.09 -5.28 -19.29
N GLU A 136 -10.90 -6.16 -20.28
CA GLU A 136 -11.82 -7.27 -20.56
C GLU A 136 -11.74 -8.33 -19.46
N ASN A 137 -10.53 -8.57 -18.94
CA ASN A 137 -10.27 -9.55 -17.90
C ASN A 137 -10.42 -8.98 -16.47
N PHE A 138 -11.20 -7.92 -16.26
CA PHE A 138 -11.36 -7.27 -14.94
C PHE A 138 -11.81 -8.23 -13.82
N SER A 139 -12.56 -9.29 -14.16
CA SER A 139 -12.99 -10.30 -13.18
C SER A 139 -11.86 -11.26 -12.74
N ASP A 140 -10.74 -11.29 -13.44
CA ASP A 140 -9.58 -12.08 -13.04
C ASP A 140 -8.83 -11.40 -11.89
N LYS A 141 -8.54 -12.16 -10.83
CA LYS A 141 -7.72 -11.70 -9.71
C LYS A 141 -6.32 -11.28 -10.15
N LYS A 142 -5.84 -11.75 -11.30
CA LYS A 142 -4.52 -11.45 -11.88
C LYS A 142 -4.54 -10.37 -12.96
N ALA A 143 -5.66 -9.68 -13.17
CA ALA A 143 -5.77 -8.62 -14.18
C ALA A 143 -4.74 -7.48 -14.02
N HIS A 144 -4.25 -7.25 -12.79
CA HIS A 144 -3.19 -6.28 -12.51
C HIS A 144 -1.78 -6.75 -12.92
N LEU A 145 -1.57 -8.05 -13.13
CA LEU A 145 -0.30 -8.63 -13.59
C LEU A 145 -0.28 -8.83 -15.11
N ASP A 146 -1.44 -9.11 -15.70
CA ASP A 146 -1.63 -9.28 -17.15
C ASP A 146 -2.87 -8.49 -17.61
N PRO A 147 -2.79 -7.15 -17.70
CA PRO A 147 -3.93 -6.32 -18.07
C PRO A 147 -4.27 -6.50 -19.55
N GLN A 148 -5.52 -6.90 -19.85
CA GLN A 148 -6.04 -6.99 -21.21
C GLN A 148 -7.03 -5.85 -21.49
N PRO A 149 -6.57 -4.72 -22.05
CA PRO A 149 -7.42 -3.56 -22.32
C PRO A 149 -8.44 -3.87 -23.43
N VAL A 150 -9.68 -3.45 -23.24
CA VAL A 150 -10.76 -3.55 -24.25
C VAL A 150 -10.35 -2.91 -25.57
N ASN A 151 -9.73 -1.74 -25.50
CA ASN A 151 -9.15 -1.07 -26.65
C ASN A 151 -7.90 -0.32 -26.23
N ASN A 152 -6.74 -0.88 -26.54
CA ASN A 152 -5.46 -0.29 -26.18
C ASN A 152 -5.24 1.06 -26.88
N THR A 153 -5.57 1.17 -28.17
CA THR A 153 -5.32 2.40 -28.94
C THR A 153 -6.13 3.58 -28.40
N LEU A 154 -7.42 3.38 -28.12
CA LEU A 154 -8.27 4.41 -27.55
C LEU A 154 -7.88 4.73 -26.11
N CYS A 155 -7.59 3.73 -25.28
CA CYS A 155 -7.09 3.96 -23.93
C CYS A 155 -5.81 4.78 -23.91
N GLN A 156 -4.91 4.59 -24.88
CA GLN A 156 -3.63 5.29 -24.97
C GLN A 156 -3.70 6.61 -25.75
N SER A 157 -4.86 7.03 -26.25
CA SER A 157 -5.00 8.30 -26.95
C SER A 157 -4.64 9.49 -26.04
N SER A 158 -4.15 10.57 -26.65
CA SER A 158 -3.96 11.87 -25.96
C SER A 158 -5.21 12.74 -26.02
N ILE A 159 -6.22 12.34 -26.80
CA ILE A 159 -7.47 13.09 -27.00
C ILE A 159 -8.51 12.57 -26.01
N GLU A 160 -9.08 13.46 -25.21
CA GLU A 160 -10.04 13.14 -24.13
C GLU A 160 -11.26 12.36 -24.62
N GLU A 161 -11.85 12.78 -25.74
CA GLU A 161 -13.01 12.11 -26.36
C GLU A 161 -12.73 10.64 -26.73
N ASP A 162 -11.49 10.31 -27.08
CA ASP A 162 -11.11 8.94 -27.46
C ASP A 162 -10.99 8.03 -26.24
N PHE A 163 -10.45 8.55 -25.12
CA PHE A 163 -10.13 7.72 -23.95
C PHE A 163 -11.19 7.73 -22.85
N GLU A 164 -12.14 8.67 -22.83
CA GLU A 164 -13.20 8.79 -21.82
C GLU A 164 -13.89 7.44 -21.51
N ASN A 165 -14.15 6.65 -22.57
CA ASN A 165 -14.82 5.36 -22.43
C ASN A 165 -13.88 4.17 -22.23
N PHE A 166 -12.56 4.34 -22.33
CA PHE A 166 -11.58 3.24 -22.35
C PHE A 166 -10.48 3.35 -21.28
N ARG A 167 -10.39 4.49 -20.58
CA ARG A 167 -9.44 4.77 -19.50
C ARG A 167 -10.20 5.17 -18.24
N HIS A 168 -9.65 4.87 -17.07
CA HIS A 168 -10.09 5.44 -15.80
C HIS A 168 -9.45 6.82 -15.58
N ASP A 169 -10.24 7.80 -15.17
CA ASP A 169 -9.84 9.20 -14.91
C ASP A 169 -9.92 9.59 -13.42
N GLN A 170 -10.43 8.68 -12.58
CA GLN A 170 -10.63 8.97 -11.16
C GLN A 170 -9.32 8.84 -10.36
N SER A 171 -9.17 9.67 -9.33
CA SER A 171 -8.05 9.60 -8.37
C SER A 171 -8.09 8.30 -7.56
N CYS A 172 -6.99 7.54 -7.56
CA CYS A 172 -6.87 6.37 -6.69
C CYS A 172 -6.78 6.74 -5.21
N LEU A 173 -6.19 7.90 -4.89
CA LEU A 173 -6.14 8.37 -3.51
C LEU A 173 -7.55 8.65 -2.97
N HIS A 174 -8.41 9.25 -3.80
CA HIS A 174 -9.80 9.51 -3.42
C HIS A 174 -10.59 8.21 -3.20
N GLN A 175 -10.48 7.24 -4.11
CA GLN A 175 -11.18 5.95 -3.98
C GLN A 175 -10.70 5.14 -2.76
N LEU A 176 -9.39 5.20 -2.48
CA LEU A 176 -8.82 4.56 -1.30
C LEU A 176 -9.34 5.17 0.00
N ASP A 177 -9.50 6.50 0.05
CA ASP A 177 -10.06 7.20 1.20
C ASP A 177 -11.55 6.87 1.43
N ILE A 178 -12.35 6.77 0.36
CA ILE A 178 -13.74 6.29 0.45
C ILE A 178 -13.78 4.88 1.04
N TRP A 179 -13.01 3.96 0.47
CA TRP A 179 -12.94 2.57 0.94
C TRP A 179 -12.48 2.46 2.40
N TYR A 180 -11.55 3.31 2.83
CA TYR A 180 -11.06 3.33 4.20
C TYR A 180 -12.14 3.80 5.20
N ARG A 181 -13.00 4.75 4.81
CA ARG A 181 -14.10 5.23 5.67
C ARG A 181 -15.26 4.24 5.80
N GLU A 182 -15.40 3.32 4.86
CA GLU A 182 -16.48 2.32 4.83
C GLU A 182 -16.18 1.07 5.69
N GLN A 183 -15.01 0.98 6.32
CA GLN A 183 -14.63 -0.09 7.27
C GLN A 183 -14.83 0.32 8.72
#